data_AF-A0A8X7C6Z8-F1
#
_entry.id   AF-A0A8X7C6Z8-F1
#
_cell.length_a   1.000
_cell.length_b   1.000
_cell.length_c   1.000
_cell.angle_alpha   90.00
_cell.angle_beta   90.00
_cell.angle_gamma   90.00
#
_symmetry.space_group_name_H-M   'P 1'
#
loop_
_entity.id
_entity.type
_entity.pdbx_description
1 polymer ?
#
loop_
_entity_poly.entity_id
_entity_poly.type
_entity_poly.pdbx_seq_one_letter_code
_entity_poly.pdbx_strand_id
1 'polypeptide(L)'
;MQSNIRSLDEICGTTTLPKHVKRELCCKMIKVSFLLCFTLLAISKALKNVTSGCNLGDRSIFYLDAATEMIEKAKVHFPECSAITSKPTDCEGFLSRDGKTKSGVYTIWPNSRVIENKPIDVFCDMDTDGGGWTVIQRRGNYGRPNDYFFKDWNDYKIGFGDIEKDFWLGNDNIFALTNQRLYSIRFDLMAVGGEKRYAIYDTFWIDDENNNYTLHIKDYSGDAGDSMIGSHNNKKFSSKDRDNDSYDGQCAVTFKGAWWYSSCHSSNLNGLYLRGIHERHSKGVHWYTFKDHNESLDTTEMKIRPKNFRKTQILIETPQKNRKNILRFIMNNSHNSFLLISLIILQVFGKVTFCCDHSERSISFLDVAVDMITKAKINLPTCPDKTLKPVDCEEVLQSGHNESGVYTIWPRSRVIDDKHIDVFCDMETDEGGWTVIQRRGNFNRPQDYFFKDWNSYKNGFGDVEEDFWLGNDNIFALTNQRLNSLRFDLQSVDGERRYALYDTFWIEDESTNYTLHTTEYSGDAGDSILGHHISQKFTTKDRDNDNQKDQNCALLYKGGWWYNSCHYSNPNGLYLRGVHESYADGVNWHSWKGYKESLETTEIKIRPTHFRKKSV
;
A
#
# COMPACT_ATOMS: atom_id res chain seq x y z
N MET A 1 -37.01 -48.58 14.62
CA MET A 1 -37.50 -48.63 13.23
C MET A 1 -36.71 -47.60 12.43
N GLN A 2 -35.92 -48.08 11.46
CA GLN A 2 -35.21 -47.27 10.48
C GLN A 2 -36.20 -46.45 9.63
N SER A 3 -35.91 -45.18 9.37
CA SER A 3 -36.22 -44.55 8.07
C SER A 3 -35.54 -43.18 7.91
N ASN A 4 -34.57 -43.16 6.99
CA ASN A 4 -34.17 -42.05 6.10
C ASN A 4 -33.77 -40.68 6.71
N ILE A 5 -32.48 -40.52 7.01
CA ILE A 5 -31.77 -39.27 6.70
C ILE A 5 -30.77 -39.63 5.60
N ARG A 6 -31.04 -39.12 4.38
CA ARG A 6 -30.21 -39.29 3.19
C ARG A 6 -28.87 -38.57 3.38
N SER A 7 -27.79 -39.12 2.81
CA SER A 7 -26.47 -38.50 2.82
C SER A 7 -26.46 -37.20 2.02
N LEU A 8 -25.60 -36.25 2.43
CA LEU A 8 -25.39 -34.96 1.75
C LEU A 8 -24.93 -35.10 0.28
N ASP A 9 -24.45 -36.27 -0.13
CA ASP A 9 -24.07 -36.56 -1.51
C ASP A 9 -25.27 -36.67 -2.46
N GLU A 10 -26.47 -37.03 -1.97
CA GLU A 10 -27.68 -37.08 -2.82
C GLU A 10 -28.25 -35.69 -3.14
N ILE A 11 -28.01 -34.67 -2.32
CA ILE A 11 -28.58 -33.32 -2.51
C ILE A 11 -27.79 -32.51 -3.55
N CYS A 12 -26.48 -32.77 -3.70
CA CYS A 12 -25.60 -32.06 -4.63
C CYS A 12 -25.47 -32.75 -6.01
N GLY A 13 -26.17 -33.86 -6.22
CA GLY A 13 -25.96 -34.81 -7.32
C GLY A 13 -26.74 -34.57 -8.62
N THR A 14 -27.76 -33.71 -8.69
CA THR A 14 -28.72 -33.75 -9.81
C THR A 14 -28.96 -32.44 -10.57
N THR A 15 -27.96 -31.57 -10.69
CA THR A 15 -28.04 -30.43 -11.63
C THR A 15 -26.72 -30.17 -12.35
N THR A 16 -26.81 -29.99 -13.66
CA THR A 16 -25.76 -29.66 -14.65
C THR A 16 -25.23 -28.22 -14.50
N LEU A 17 -24.75 -27.86 -13.31
CA LEU A 17 -24.17 -26.54 -13.02
C LEU A 17 -22.64 -26.60 -12.92
N PRO A 18 -21.90 -25.59 -13.43
CA PRO A 18 -20.44 -25.52 -13.37
C PRO A 18 -19.89 -25.53 -11.94
N LYS A 19 -18.69 -26.13 -11.73
CA LYS A 19 -18.03 -26.31 -10.42
C LYS A 19 -17.94 -25.04 -9.57
N HIS A 20 -17.78 -23.86 -10.18
CA HIS A 20 -17.69 -22.59 -9.45
C HIS A 20 -19.02 -22.19 -8.76
N VAL A 21 -20.16 -22.49 -9.39
CA VAL A 21 -21.51 -22.21 -8.84
C VAL A 21 -21.86 -23.17 -7.71
N LYS A 22 -21.41 -24.43 -7.78
CA LYS A 22 -21.55 -25.40 -6.66
C LYS A 22 -20.74 -24.98 -5.44
N ARG A 23 -19.53 -24.43 -5.60
CA ARG A 23 -18.72 -23.86 -4.51
C ARG A 23 -19.39 -22.65 -3.86
N GLU A 24 -20.00 -21.79 -4.66
CA GLU A 24 -20.68 -20.59 -4.18
C GLU A 24 -21.98 -20.91 -3.41
N LEU A 25 -22.77 -21.88 -3.89
CA LEU A 25 -23.97 -22.36 -3.17
C LEU A 25 -23.61 -23.08 -1.86
N CYS A 26 -22.51 -23.86 -1.84
CA CYS A 26 -22.05 -24.52 -0.63
C CYS A 26 -21.55 -23.51 0.42
N CYS A 27 -20.80 -22.47 0.00
CA CYS A 27 -20.40 -21.35 0.87
C CYS A 27 -21.60 -20.55 1.41
N LYS A 28 -22.66 -20.35 0.59
CA LYS A 28 -23.88 -19.67 1.02
C LYS A 28 -24.69 -20.51 2.03
N MET A 29 -24.70 -21.84 1.92
CA MET A 29 -25.30 -22.72 2.94
C MET A 29 -24.49 -22.78 4.24
N ILE A 30 -23.16 -22.70 4.18
CA ILE A 30 -22.28 -22.68 5.36
C ILE A 30 -22.48 -21.41 6.23
N LYS A 31 -22.79 -20.26 5.59
CA LYS A 31 -23.17 -19.01 6.30
C LYS A 31 -24.49 -19.14 7.08
N VAL A 32 -25.44 -19.95 6.60
CA VAL A 32 -26.72 -20.20 7.28
C VAL A 32 -26.52 -21.08 8.52
N SER A 33 -25.59 -22.04 8.48
CA SER A 33 -25.24 -22.90 9.62
C SER A 33 -24.56 -22.13 10.76
N PHE A 34 -23.75 -21.12 10.45
CA PHE A 34 -23.13 -20.23 11.44
C PHE A 34 -24.15 -19.37 12.20
N LEU A 35 -25.16 -18.81 11.50
CA LEU A 35 -26.24 -18.05 12.15
C LEU A 35 -27.10 -18.92 13.06
N LEU A 36 -27.34 -20.18 12.70
CA LEU A 36 -28.09 -21.14 13.54
C LEU A 36 -27.34 -21.49 14.83
N CYS A 37 -26.01 -21.65 14.76
CA CYS A 37 -25.22 -22.08 15.92
C CYS A 37 -25.14 -20.98 17.01
N PHE A 38 -24.93 -19.72 16.62
CA PHE A 38 -24.89 -18.59 17.56
C PHE A 38 -26.26 -18.23 18.12
N THR A 39 -27.32 -18.36 17.33
CA THR A 39 -28.70 -18.17 17.83
C THR A 39 -29.08 -19.28 18.81
N LEU A 40 -28.69 -20.54 18.58
CA LEU A 40 -28.89 -21.64 19.52
C LEU A 40 -28.06 -21.48 20.82
N LEU A 41 -26.83 -20.96 20.75
CA LEU A 41 -26.01 -20.60 21.93
C LEU A 41 -26.64 -19.49 22.78
N ALA A 42 -27.21 -18.47 22.14
CA ALA A 42 -27.91 -17.37 22.82
C ALA A 42 -29.23 -17.83 23.44
N ILE A 43 -29.99 -18.69 22.73
CA ILE A 43 -31.21 -19.33 23.24
C ILE A 43 -30.89 -20.23 24.44
N SER A 44 -29.79 -20.99 24.41
CA SER A 44 -29.29 -21.82 25.52
C SER A 44 -28.96 -20.99 26.77
N LYS A 45 -28.29 -19.84 26.59
CA LYS A 45 -27.93 -18.94 27.71
C LYS A 45 -29.15 -18.20 28.28
N ALA A 46 -30.11 -17.84 27.43
CA ALA A 46 -31.38 -17.22 27.84
C ALA A 46 -32.30 -18.21 28.56
N LEU A 47 -32.35 -19.48 28.12
CA LEU A 47 -33.07 -20.56 28.81
C LEU A 47 -32.51 -20.79 30.22
N LYS A 48 -31.19 -20.70 30.42
CA LYS A 48 -30.53 -20.81 31.74
C LYS A 48 -31.03 -19.80 32.79
N ASN A 49 -31.38 -18.58 32.37
CA ASN A 49 -31.88 -17.53 33.27
C ASN A 49 -33.40 -17.58 33.50
N VAL A 50 -34.15 -18.27 32.63
CA VAL A 50 -35.61 -18.42 32.74
C VAL A 50 -35.99 -19.68 33.54
N THR A 51 -35.09 -20.66 33.68
CA THR A 51 -35.38 -21.94 34.35
C THR A 51 -35.22 -21.95 35.87
N SER A 52 -35.00 -20.83 36.55
CA SER A 52 -34.99 -20.80 38.03
C SER A 52 -36.36 -21.01 38.68
N GLY A 53 -37.43 -21.16 37.89
CA GLY A 53 -38.80 -21.41 38.36
C GLY A 53 -39.49 -22.63 37.77
N CYS A 54 -38.83 -23.49 37.00
CA CYS A 54 -39.47 -24.68 36.41
C CYS A 54 -38.58 -25.93 36.52
N ASN A 55 -39.08 -26.98 37.18
CA ASN A 55 -38.44 -28.30 37.27
C ASN A 55 -38.30 -28.92 35.86
N LEU A 56 -37.17 -28.66 35.21
CA LEU A 56 -36.74 -29.23 33.92
C LEU A 56 -35.26 -29.64 34.02
N GLY A 57 -34.98 -30.56 34.95
CA GLY A 57 -33.63 -31.02 35.28
C GLY A 57 -32.93 -31.82 34.19
N ASP A 58 -33.66 -32.63 33.40
CA ASP A 58 -32.99 -33.63 32.54
C ASP A 58 -32.87 -33.23 31.06
N ARG A 59 -33.66 -32.28 30.57
CA ARG A 59 -33.59 -31.86 29.15
C ARG A 59 -32.56 -30.78 28.88
N SER A 60 -32.27 -29.92 29.86
CA SER A 60 -31.31 -28.82 29.74
C SER A 60 -29.86 -29.30 29.60
N ILE A 61 -29.51 -30.44 30.20
CA ILE A 61 -28.19 -31.08 30.12
C ILE A 61 -27.96 -31.66 28.71
N PHE A 62 -28.96 -32.32 28.13
CA PHE A 62 -28.88 -32.89 26.77
C PHE A 62 -28.61 -31.83 25.69
N TYR A 63 -29.23 -30.65 25.81
CA TYR A 63 -28.97 -29.53 24.88
C TYR A 63 -27.60 -28.89 25.09
N LEU A 64 -27.02 -28.98 26.29
CA LEU A 64 -25.68 -28.46 26.58
C LEU A 64 -24.58 -29.36 25.99
N ASP A 65 -24.73 -30.68 26.13
CA ASP A 65 -23.77 -31.66 25.59
C ASP A 65 -23.79 -31.68 24.06
N ALA A 66 -24.99 -31.68 23.45
CA ALA A 66 -25.12 -31.61 21.99
C ALA A 66 -24.55 -30.32 21.40
N ALA A 67 -24.71 -29.18 22.09
CA ALA A 67 -24.10 -27.92 21.68
C ALA A 67 -22.57 -27.95 21.79
N THR A 68 -22.03 -28.58 22.84
CA THR A 68 -20.58 -28.67 23.07
C THR A 68 -19.91 -29.60 22.05
N GLU A 69 -20.53 -30.74 21.73
CA GLU A 69 -20.06 -31.66 20.70
C GLU A 69 -20.10 -31.04 19.29
N MET A 70 -21.13 -30.25 18.98
CA MET A 70 -21.20 -29.49 17.72
C MET A 70 -20.15 -28.39 17.64
N ILE A 71 -19.81 -27.74 18.76
CA ILE A 71 -18.73 -26.74 18.84
C ILE A 71 -17.36 -27.39 18.62
N GLU A 72 -17.09 -28.56 19.20
CA GLU A 72 -15.83 -29.28 18.95
C GLU A 72 -15.73 -29.76 17.51
N LYS A 73 -16.79 -30.33 16.94
CA LYS A 73 -16.80 -30.75 15.53
C LYS A 73 -16.68 -29.57 14.56
N ALA A 74 -17.21 -28.39 14.91
CA ALA A 74 -17.03 -27.16 14.15
C ALA A 74 -15.58 -26.64 14.21
N LYS A 75 -14.92 -26.69 15.38
CA LYS A 75 -13.50 -26.30 15.50
C LYS A 75 -12.55 -27.15 14.65
N VAL A 76 -12.87 -28.43 14.46
CA VAL A 76 -12.08 -29.36 13.63
C VAL A 76 -12.28 -29.10 12.12
N HIS A 77 -13.44 -28.60 11.69
CA HIS A 77 -13.76 -28.35 10.27
C HIS A 77 -13.58 -26.90 9.81
N PHE A 78 -13.37 -25.96 10.73
CA PHE A 78 -13.09 -24.56 10.44
C PHE A 78 -11.79 -24.15 11.16
N PRO A 79 -10.61 -24.36 10.56
CA PRO A 79 -9.38 -23.74 11.08
C PRO A 79 -9.61 -22.23 11.16
N GLU A 80 -9.07 -21.60 12.21
CA GLU A 80 -9.10 -20.15 12.37
C GLU A 80 -8.84 -19.49 11.02
N CYS A 81 -9.74 -18.60 10.59
CA CYS A 81 -9.47 -17.76 9.43
C CYS A 81 -8.22 -16.96 9.77
N SER A 82 -7.06 -17.43 9.30
CA SER A 82 -5.84 -16.65 9.31
C SER A 82 -6.05 -15.55 8.27
N ALA A 83 -6.70 -14.46 8.69
CA ALA A 83 -6.60 -13.22 7.98
C ALA A 83 -5.09 -12.95 7.89
N ILE A 84 -4.53 -13.01 6.69
CA ILE A 84 -3.24 -12.41 6.41
C ILE A 84 -3.49 -10.91 6.55
N THR A 85 -3.52 -10.43 7.78
CA THR A 85 -3.65 -9.01 8.08
C THR A 85 -2.32 -8.40 7.68
N SER A 86 -2.25 -7.82 6.48
CA SER A 86 -1.08 -7.01 6.13
C SER A 86 -0.87 -5.98 7.23
N LYS A 87 0.36 -5.80 7.68
CA LYS A 87 0.60 -4.91 8.81
C LYS A 87 0.35 -3.44 8.39
N PRO A 88 -0.14 -2.56 9.27
CA PRO A 88 -0.39 -1.16 8.90
C PRO A 88 0.90 -0.49 8.41
N THR A 89 0.79 0.26 7.32
CA THR A 89 1.92 0.98 6.71
C THR A 89 2.08 2.39 7.27
N ASP A 90 1.11 2.87 8.05
CA ASP A 90 1.07 4.15 8.74
C ASP A 90 -0.04 4.20 9.80
N CYS A 91 -0.15 5.34 10.50
CA CYS A 91 -1.16 5.59 11.53
C CYS A 91 -2.60 5.62 11.00
N GLU A 92 -2.81 6.04 9.75
CA GLU A 92 -4.13 6.00 9.11
C GLU A 92 -4.64 4.56 9.00
N GLY A 93 -3.78 3.62 8.63
CA GLY A 93 -4.14 2.19 8.59
C GLY A 93 -4.61 1.66 9.94
N PHE A 94 -3.94 2.05 11.04
CA PHE A 94 -4.38 1.67 12.39
C PHE A 94 -5.77 2.25 12.74
N LEU A 95 -6.03 3.49 12.34
CA LEU A 95 -7.31 4.14 12.59
C LEU A 95 -8.44 3.52 11.76
N SER A 96 -8.27 3.44 10.44
CA SER A 96 -9.36 3.10 9.51
C SER A 96 -9.60 1.60 9.38
N ARG A 97 -8.56 0.78 9.51
CA ARG A 97 -8.66 -0.68 9.36
C ARG A 97 -8.73 -1.40 10.70
N ASP A 98 -7.92 -0.97 11.67
CA ASP A 98 -7.76 -1.68 12.95
C ASP A 98 -8.56 -1.03 14.09
N GLY A 99 -9.23 0.11 13.83
CA GLY A 99 -10.11 0.80 14.78
C GLY A 99 -9.37 1.39 15.98
N LYS A 100 -8.07 1.67 15.86
CA LYS A 100 -7.26 2.25 16.94
C LYS A 100 -7.42 3.77 16.97
N THR A 101 -7.99 4.29 18.05
CA THR A 101 -8.35 5.72 18.18
C THR A 101 -7.58 6.48 19.26
N LYS A 102 -6.60 5.85 19.93
CA LYS A 102 -5.82 6.49 20.99
C LYS A 102 -4.46 6.93 20.44
N SER A 103 -4.08 8.17 20.72
CA SER A 103 -2.73 8.64 20.42
C SER A 103 -1.68 7.86 21.22
N GLY A 104 -0.49 7.71 20.66
CA GLY A 104 0.61 6.98 21.29
C GLY A 104 1.61 6.45 20.28
N VAL A 105 2.56 5.66 20.75
CA VAL A 105 3.57 5.02 19.90
C VAL A 105 3.00 3.73 19.29
N TYR A 106 3.12 3.60 17.98
CA TYR A 106 2.73 2.43 17.22
C TYR A 106 3.88 2.02 16.30
N THR A 107 4.03 0.70 16.10
CA THR A 107 4.94 0.17 15.08
C THR A 107 4.20 0.06 13.75
N ILE A 108 4.77 0.62 12.68
CA ILE A 108 4.25 0.54 11.31
C ILE A 108 5.25 -0.15 10.37
N TRP A 109 4.78 -0.59 9.21
CA TRP A 109 5.58 -1.31 8.20
C TRP A 109 5.43 -0.64 6.83
N PRO A 110 6.09 0.51 6.58
CA PRO A 110 6.01 1.17 5.29
C PRO A 110 6.59 0.29 4.18
N ASN A 111 6.00 0.35 2.98
CA ASN A 111 6.55 -0.35 1.82
C ASN A 111 7.57 0.56 1.13
N SER A 112 8.86 0.28 1.31
CA SER A 112 9.90 0.95 0.55
C SER A 112 11.16 0.08 0.40
N ARG A 113 11.80 0.20 -0.77
CA ARG A 113 13.13 -0.37 -1.02
C ARG A 113 14.21 0.14 -0.08
N VAL A 114 14.08 1.35 0.47
CA VAL A 114 15.14 2.00 1.28
C VAL A 114 15.21 1.42 2.68
N ILE A 115 14.07 1.01 3.25
CA ILE A 115 13.99 0.54 4.64
C ILE A 115 13.81 -0.99 4.76
N GLU A 116 13.81 -1.74 3.66
CA GLU A 116 13.86 -3.22 3.62
C GLU A 116 12.94 -3.94 4.63
N ASN A 117 11.63 -3.66 4.61
CA ASN A 117 10.64 -4.26 5.51
C ASN A 117 10.93 -4.06 7.02
N LYS A 118 11.80 -3.12 7.39
CA LYS A 118 12.09 -2.80 8.79
C LYS A 118 10.85 -2.12 9.41
N PRO A 119 10.31 -2.65 10.52
CA PRO A 119 9.33 -1.93 11.30
C PRO A 119 9.91 -0.62 11.80
N ILE A 120 9.09 0.43 11.82
CA ILE A 120 9.45 1.72 12.42
C ILE A 120 8.43 2.09 13.49
N ASP A 121 8.92 2.59 14.62
CA ASP A 121 8.05 3.13 15.66
C ASP A 121 7.76 4.60 15.37
N VAL A 122 6.48 4.95 15.39
CA VAL A 122 5.99 6.30 15.14
C VAL A 122 5.02 6.74 16.22
N PHE A 123 4.97 8.03 16.49
CA PHE A 123 3.87 8.58 17.27
C PHE A 123 2.67 8.79 16.35
N CYS A 124 1.58 8.08 16.61
CA CYS A 124 0.31 8.31 15.97
C CYS A 124 -0.50 9.33 16.77
N ASP A 125 -0.81 10.45 16.13
CA ASP A 125 -1.78 11.41 16.63
C ASP A 125 -3.17 11.04 16.09
N MET A 126 -4.00 10.53 17.01
CA MET A 126 -5.38 10.11 16.74
C MET A 126 -6.41 11.17 17.17
N ASP A 127 -5.97 12.26 17.79
CA ASP A 127 -6.83 13.27 18.39
C ASP A 127 -7.05 14.46 17.44
N THR A 128 -6.00 14.86 16.71
CA THR A 128 -6.04 16.04 15.84
C THR A 128 -6.77 15.77 14.54
N ASP A 129 -7.77 16.60 14.22
CA ASP A 129 -8.46 16.61 12.92
C ASP A 129 -8.95 15.22 12.45
N GLY A 130 -9.51 14.44 13.37
CA GLY A 130 -10.02 13.09 13.08
C GLY A 130 -8.97 11.98 13.09
N GLY A 131 -7.72 12.29 13.44
CA GLY A 131 -6.66 11.31 13.70
C GLY A 131 -6.00 10.72 12.46
N GLY A 132 -5.24 9.64 12.68
CA GLY A 132 -4.51 8.94 11.62
C GLY A 132 -3.25 9.66 11.16
N TRP A 133 -2.75 10.62 11.94
CA TRP A 133 -1.53 11.37 11.63
C TRP A 133 -0.29 10.64 12.14
N THR A 134 0.68 10.47 11.26
CA THR A 134 2.03 9.99 11.62
C THR A 134 2.93 11.20 11.89
N VAL A 135 3.37 11.40 13.13
CA VAL A 135 4.26 12.53 13.49
C VAL A 135 5.68 12.24 13.01
N ILE A 136 6.28 13.17 12.27
CA ILE A 136 7.63 13.04 11.70
C ILE A 136 8.66 13.97 12.35
N GLN A 137 8.21 14.98 13.07
CA GLN A 137 9.05 15.90 13.85
C GLN A 137 8.25 16.47 15.01
N ARG A 138 8.92 16.65 16.15
CA ARG A 138 8.38 17.35 17.33
C ARG A 138 9.47 18.19 17.98
N ARG A 139 9.11 19.41 18.40
CA ARG A 139 9.94 20.34 19.20
C ARG A 139 9.17 20.81 20.41
N GLY A 140 9.82 20.87 21.56
CA GLY A 140 9.24 21.46 22.76
C GLY A 140 10.23 21.60 23.93
N ASN A 141 9.74 22.08 25.06
CA ASN A 141 10.59 22.33 26.22
C ASN A 141 10.82 21.04 27.04
N TYR A 142 11.68 20.16 26.52
CA TYR A 142 11.99 18.87 27.15
C TYR A 142 13.38 18.83 27.81
N GLY A 143 13.99 19.99 28.06
CA GLY A 143 15.30 20.12 28.71
C GLY A 143 16.51 19.75 27.84
N ARG A 144 16.34 19.69 26.50
CA ARG A 144 17.43 19.49 25.54
C ARG A 144 18.26 20.78 25.37
N PRO A 145 19.56 20.68 25.00
CA PRO A 145 20.36 21.83 24.60
C PRO A 145 19.73 22.60 23.43
N ASN A 146 19.94 23.92 23.37
CA ASN A 146 19.32 24.77 22.34
C ASN A 146 19.70 24.36 20.91
N ASP A 147 20.89 23.79 20.71
CA ASP A 147 21.43 23.33 19.43
C ASP A 147 21.24 21.82 19.19
N TYR A 148 20.33 21.16 19.92
CA TYR A 148 20.12 19.71 19.82
C TYR A 148 19.81 19.22 18.38
N PHE A 149 19.15 20.05 17.56
CA PHE A 149 18.84 19.75 16.15
C PHE A 149 19.95 20.14 15.16
N PHE A 150 21.08 20.69 15.62
CA PHE A 150 22.22 20.99 14.77
C PHE A 150 23.05 19.72 14.48
N LYS A 151 22.43 18.80 13.74
CA LYS A 151 22.94 17.45 13.43
C LYS A 151 23.54 17.34 12.03
N ASP A 152 24.30 16.27 11.78
CA ASP A 152 24.86 15.93 10.46
C ASP A 152 23.85 15.23 9.57
N TRP A 153 24.25 15.02 8.32
CA TRP A 153 23.49 14.33 7.30
C TRP A 153 23.05 12.94 7.76
N ASN A 154 23.96 12.18 8.38
CA ASN A 154 23.68 10.81 8.80
C ASN A 154 22.62 10.76 9.92
N ASP A 155 22.74 11.63 10.93
CA ASP A 155 21.71 11.79 11.97
C ASP A 155 20.33 12.11 11.35
N TYR A 156 20.26 13.05 10.40
CA TYR A 156 19.00 13.38 9.71
C TYR A 156 18.50 12.28 8.77
N LYS A 157 19.39 11.48 8.18
CA LYS A 157 19.07 10.32 7.35
C LYS A 157 18.35 9.25 8.16
N ILE A 158 18.94 8.81 9.27
CA ILE A 158 18.42 7.69 10.08
C ILE A 158 17.38 8.12 11.12
N GLY A 159 17.39 9.39 11.54
CA GLY A 159 16.53 9.92 12.60
C GLY A 159 17.23 9.99 13.96
N PHE A 160 16.70 10.83 14.84
CA PHE A 160 17.23 11.01 16.19
C PHE A 160 16.15 11.53 17.14
N GLY A 161 16.38 11.36 18.45
CA GLY A 161 15.51 11.91 19.48
C GLY A 161 14.73 10.86 20.26
N ASP A 162 13.68 11.32 20.92
CA ASP A 162 12.74 10.51 21.68
C ASP A 162 11.36 10.75 21.07
N ILE A 163 10.72 9.70 20.53
CA ILE A 163 9.48 9.78 19.75
C ILE A 163 8.33 10.45 20.52
N GLU A 164 8.40 10.48 21.86
CA GLU A 164 7.42 11.13 22.72
C GLU A 164 7.79 12.59 23.05
N LYS A 165 9.00 13.05 22.72
CA LYS A 165 9.56 14.38 23.02
C LYS A 165 10.18 15.01 21.76
N ASP A 166 11.34 15.65 21.86
CA ASP A 166 12.08 16.18 20.71
C ASP A 166 12.62 15.05 19.82
N PHE A 167 12.19 15.00 18.56
CA PHE A 167 12.70 14.04 17.58
C PHE A 167 12.58 14.51 16.13
N TRP A 168 13.37 13.86 15.27
CA TRP A 168 13.25 13.81 13.81
C TRP A 168 13.17 12.35 13.37
N LEU A 169 12.16 11.99 12.58
CA LEU A 169 11.90 10.58 12.24
C LEU A 169 12.99 9.95 11.36
N GLY A 170 13.75 10.75 10.62
CA GLY A 170 14.75 10.30 9.66
C GLY A 170 14.27 10.43 8.22
N ASN A 171 15.10 10.96 7.34
CA ASN A 171 14.75 11.23 5.94
C ASN A 171 14.50 9.93 5.15
N ASP A 172 15.20 8.83 5.45
CA ASP A 172 14.91 7.52 4.83
C ASP A 172 13.48 7.05 5.17
N ASN A 173 13.04 7.27 6.40
CA ASN A 173 11.70 6.92 6.86
C ASN A 173 10.63 7.85 6.27
N ILE A 174 10.90 9.16 6.20
CA ILE A 174 9.99 10.14 5.58
C ILE A 174 9.84 9.87 4.08
N PHE A 175 10.93 9.52 3.38
CA PHE A 175 10.88 9.10 1.97
C PHE A 175 9.98 7.86 1.81
N ALA A 176 10.24 6.82 2.60
CA ALA A 176 9.46 5.58 2.56
C ALA A 176 7.96 5.82 2.78
N LEU A 177 7.61 6.65 3.76
CA LEU A 177 6.23 6.98 4.07
C LEU A 177 5.56 7.83 3.00
N THR A 178 6.25 8.80 2.43
CA THR A 178 5.63 9.76 1.49
C THR A 178 5.61 9.30 0.04
N ASN A 179 6.31 8.20 -0.28
CA ASN A 179 6.34 7.63 -1.64
C ASN A 179 5.45 6.39 -1.80
N GLN A 180 4.97 5.75 -0.73
CA GLN A 180 4.05 4.61 -0.81
C GLN A 180 2.61 4.98 -1.21
N ARG A 181 2.18 6.23 -1.00
CA ARG A 181 0.88 6.83 -1.39
C ARG A 181 1.05 8.35 -1.49
N LEU A 182 0.03 9.09 -1.94
CA LEU A 182 0.02 10.55 -1.78
C LEU A 182 -0.26 10.94 -0.33
N TYR A 183 0.58 11.79 0.26
CA TYR A 183 0.42 12.31 1.62
C TYR A 183 0.22 13.81 1.63
N SER A 184 -0.54 14.27 2.61
CA SER A 184 -0.58 15.66 3.06
C SER A 184 0.28 15.81 4.30
N ILE A 185 0.85 16.99 4.50
CA ILE A 185 1.59 17.35 5.72
C ILE A 185 0.86 18.47 6.46
N ARG A 186 0.84 18.36 7.79
CA ARG A 186 0.33 19.35 8.71
C ARG A 186 1.44 19.79 9.65
N PHE A 187 1.53 21.11 9.84
CA PHE A 187 2.38 21.76 10.81
C PHE A 187 1.49 22.34 11.92
N ASP A 188 1.69 21.92 13.16
CA ASP A 188 1.05 22.52 14.33
C ASP A 188 2.08 23.38 15.06
N LEU A 189 1.78 24.65 15.29
CA LEU A 189 2.72 25.67 15.77
C LEU A 189 2.15 26.38 17.01
N MET A 190 2.97 26.61 18.02
CA MET A 190 2.59 27.35 19.22
C MET A 190 3.69 28.33 19.65
N ALA A 191 3.31 29.58 19.95
CA ALA A 191 4.20 30.59 20.52
C ALA A 191 4.24 30.51 22.06
N VAL A 192 5.23 31.17 22.69
CA VAL A 192 5.42 31.16 24.17
C VAL A 192 4.22 31.76 24.93
N GLY A 193 3.38 32.58 24.27
CA GLY A 193 2.11 33.09 24.81
C GLY A 193 0.92 32.13 24.70
N GLY A 194 1.11 30.91 24.18
CA GLY A 194 0.06 29.90 24.00
C GLY A 194 -0.79 30.08 22.74
N GLU A 195 -0.50 31.09 21.92
CA GLU A 195 -1.15 31.28 20.62
C GLU A 195 -0.78 30.11 19.69
N LYS A 196 -1.80 29.46 19.13
CA LYS A 196 -1.66 28.32 18.22
C LYS A 196 -2.06 28.70 16.79
N ARG A 197 -1.36 28.12 15.82
CA ARG A 197 -1.67 28.16 14.39
C ARG A 197 -1.31 26.83 13.74
N TYR A 198 -1.85 26.58 12.56
CA TYR A 198 -1.50 25.43 11.76
C TYR A 198 -1.39 25.76 10.27
N ALA A 199 -0.60 24.95 9.56
CA ALA A 199 -0.50 24.95 8.11
C ALA A 199 -0.68 23.52 7.60
N ILE A 200 -1.41 23.36 6.50
CA ILE A 200 -1.59 22.08 5.81
C ILE A 200 -1.19 22.27 4.35
N TYR A 201 -0.53 21.27 3.79
CA TYR A 201 -0.22 21.17 2.38
C TYR A 201 -0.72 19.82 1.90
N ASP A 202 -1.64 19.80 0.95
CA ASP A 202 -2.32 18.55 0.54
C ASP A 202 -1.38 17.58 -0.18
N THR A 203 -0.27 18.07 -0.71
CA THR A 203 0.73 17.28 -1.40
C THR A 203 2.09 17.49 -0.72
N PHE A 204 2.65 16.42 -0.16
CA PHE A 204 3.96 16.41 0.48
C PHE A 204 4.68 15.08 0.21
N TRP A 205 5.90 15.18 -0.31
CA TRP A 205 6.84 14.07 -0.39
C TRP A 205 8.26 14.58 -0.53
N ILE A 206 9.22 13.70 -0.30
CA ILE A 206 10.64 13.97 -0.54
C ILE A 206 11.22 12.92 -1.48
N ASP A 207 12.23 13.29 -2.25
CA ASP A 207 13.05 12.34 -3.01
C ASP A 207 13.94 11.49 -2.09
N ASP A 208 14.66 10.51 -2.64
CA ASP A 208 15.60 9.68 -1.90
C ASP A 208 16.97 10.38 -1.70
N GLU A 209 17.92 9.67 -1.12
CA GLU A 209 19.26 10.21 -0.84
C GLU A 209 20.05 10.58 -2.11
N ASN A 210 19.90 9.81 -3.19
CA ASN A 210 20.58 10.09 -4.47
C ASN A 210 20.18 11.46 -5.02
N ASN A 211 18.94 11.86 -4.72
CA ASN A 211 18.36 13.13 -5.09
C ASN A 211 18.33 14.13 -3.91
N ASN A 212 19.18 13.92 -2.90
CA ASN A 212 19.40 14.79 -1.75
C ASN A 212 18.12 15.13 -0.95
N TYR A 213 17.18 14.19 -0.85
CA TYR A 213 15.91 14.37 -0.15
C TYR A 213 15.14 15.63 -0.57
N THR A 214 15.15 15.94 -1.87
CA THR A 214 14.51 17.16 -2.41
C THR A 214 13.03 17.22 -2.03
N LEU A 215 12.57 18.37 -1.54
CA LEU A 215 11.21 18.58 -1.05
C LEU A 215 10.23 18.90 -2.17
N HIS A 216 9.06 18.27 -2.13
CA HIS A 216 7.92 18.58 -2.98
C HIS A 216 6.70 18.87 -2.12
N ILE A 217 6.26 20.13 -2.11
CA ILE A 217 5.17 20.62 -1.25
C ILE A 217 4.26 21.59 -2.02
N LYS A 218 2.93 21.36 -1.98
CA LYS A 218 1.93 22.14 -2.73
C LYS A 218 0.59 22.24 -2.00
N ASP A 219 -0.29 23.08 -2.52
CA ASP A 219 -1.70 23.18 -2.11
C ASP A 219 -1.87 23.60 -0.64
N TYR A 220 -1.38 24.80 -0.30
CA TYR A 220 -1.44 25.35 1.05
C TYR A 220 -2.87 25.67 1.53
N SER A 221 -3.13 25.36 2.79
CA SER A 221 -4.27 25.86 3.58
C SER A 221 -3.89 26.02 5.07
N GLY A 222 -4.73 26.70 5.86
CA GLY A 222 -4.51 26.91 7.29
C GLY A 222 -4.46 28.39 7.67
N ASP A 223 -4.08 28.66 8.93
CA ASP A 223 -4.11 30.00 9.53
C ASP A 223 -2.73 30.54 9.95
N ALA A 224 -1.66 29.75 9.75
CA ALA A 224 -0.27 30.15 10.03
C ALA A 224 0.37 31.03 8.95
N GLY A 225 -0.29 31.22 7.79
CA GLY A 225 0.32 31.71 6.54
C GLY A 225 1.29 30.70 5.92
N ASP A 226 1.61 30.88 4.63
CA ASP A 226 2.54 30.02 3.88
C ASP A 226 4.00 30.49 4.05
N SER A 227 4.80 29.69 4.75
CA SER A 227 6.25 29.88 4.87
C SER A 227 7.06 28.71 4.28
N MET A 228 6.46 27.90 3.39
CA MET A 228 7.11 26.75 2.75
C MET A 228 7.23 26.89 1.23
N ILE A 229 6.13 27.13 0.49
CA ILE A 229 6.13 26.94 -0.97
C ILE A 229 7.13 27.87 -1.66
N GLY A 230 7.19 29.15 -1.26
CA GLY A 230 8.03 30.15 -1.91
C GLY A 230 9.54 29.92 -1.76
N SER A 231 9.99 29.41 -0.61
CA SER A 231 11.42 29.33 -0.27
C SER A 231 11.96 27.91 -0.15
N HIS A 232 11.10 26.89 -0.08
CA HIS A 232 11.51 25.52 0.26
C HIS A 232 11.10 24.47 -0.80
N ASN A 233 10.06 24.73 -1.58
CA ASN A 233 9.61 23.76 -2.59
C ASN A 233 10.66 23.56 -3.71
N ASN A 234 10.86 22.31 -4.12
CA ASN A 234 11.89 21.85 -5.05
C ASN A 234 13.33 22.16 -4.60
N LYS A 235 13.57 22.29 -3.30
CA LYS A 235 14.90 22.51 -2.74
C LYS A 235 15.44 21.24 -2.12
N LYS A 236 16.75 21.06 -2.25
CA LYS A 236 17.50 19.94 -1.66
C LYS A 236 17.64 20.15 -0.16
N PHE A 237 17.72 19.06 0.58
CA PHE A 237 17.99 19.12 2.00
C PHE A 237 19.47 19.48 2.24
N SER A 238 19.76 20.36 3.18
CA SER A 238 21.15 20.67 3.60
C SER A 238 21.32 20.49 5.09
N SER A 239 22.44 19.94 5.52
CA SER A 239 22.84 19.73 6.92
C SER A 239 24.14 20.46 7.24
N LYS A 240 24.62 20.36 8.49
CA LYS A 240 25.85 21.07 8.93
C LYS A 240 27.12 20.66 8.15
N ASP A 241 27.10 19.50 7.51
CA ASP A 241 28.22 18.82 6.85
C ASP A 241 27.95 18.55 5.36
N ARG A 242 26.76 18.88 4.84
CA ARG A 242 26.40 18.73 3.43
C ARG A 242 25.58 19.92 2.96
N ASP A 243 26.22 20.76 2.15
CA ASP A 243 25.60 21.95 1.57
C ASP A 243 25.03 21.64 0.18
N ASN A 244 23.70 21.69 0.08
CA ASN A 244 22.96 21.50 -1.16
C ASN A 244 22.07 22.72 -1.47
N ASP A 245 22.27 23.85 -0.79
CA ASP A 245 21.44 25.03 -0.95
C ASP A 245 21.87 25.87 -2.17
N SER A 246 21.12 26.94 -2.46
CA SER A 246 21.36 27.78 -3.65
C SER A 246 22.12 29.08 -3.33
N TYR A 247 22.63 29.21 -2.11
CA TYR A 247 23.36 30.38 -1.63
C TYR A 247 24.87 30.09 -1.62
N ASP A 248 25.69 31.12 -1.76
CA ASP A 248 27.16 30.96 -1.77
C ASP A 248 27.73 30.57 -0.39
N GLY A 249 26.93 30.72 0.67
CA GLY A 249 27.29 30.30 2.03
C GLY A 249 26.38 29.19 2.54
N GLN A 250 26.80 28.52 3.62
CA GLN A 250 26.07 27.37 4.15
C GLN A 250 24.91 27.80 5.06
N CYS A 251 23.67 27.78 4.57
CA CYS A 251 22.51 28.22 5.34
C CYS A 251 22.30 27.33 6.58
N ALA A 252 22.48 26.01 6.45
CA ALA A 252 22.33 25.07 7.57
C ALA A 252 23.29 25.37 8.74
N VAL A 253 24.53 25.78 8.44
CA VAL A 253 25.53 26.17 9.45
C VAL A 253 25.23 27.54 10.05
N THR A 254 24.74 28.46 9.22
CA THR A 254 24.40 29.84 9.62
C THR A 254 23.20 29.87 10.57
N PHE A 255 22.16 29.08 10.26
CA PHE A 255 20.88 29.03 10.99
C PHE A 255 20.72 27.82 11.91
N LYS A 256 21.80 27.04 12.07
CA LYS A 256 21.96 26.01 13.11
C LYS A 256 20.88 24.93 13.12
N GLY A 257 20.48 24.47 11.95
CA GLY A 257 19.52 23.37 11.75
C GLY A 257 19.53 22.89 10.32
N ALA A 258 19.28 21.61 10.07
CA ALA A 258 19.13 21.11 8.71
C ALA A 258 17.71 21.39 8.20
N TRP A 259 17.60 21.78 6.94
CA TRP A 259 16.32 22.13 6.30
C TRP A 259 16.47 22.13 4.78
N TRP A 260 15.35 22.35 4.07
CA TRP A 260 15.35 22.55 2.62
C TRP A 260 15.59 24.02 2.31
N TYR A 261 16.82 24.44 2.11
CA TYR A 261 17.18 25.84 1.92
C TYR A 261 17.20 26.24 0.43
N SER A 262 16.75 27.46 0.14
CA SER A 262 16.98 28.13 -1.16
C SER A 262 18.10 29.15 -1.02
N SER A 263 17.80 30.45 -1.12
CA SER A 263 18.65 31.51 -0.59
C SER A 263 18.36 31.65 0.91
N CYS A 264 18.68 30.58 1.63
CA CYS A 264 18.27 30.29 3.00
C CYS A 264 16.75 30.07 3.15
N HIS A 265 16.02 30.78 4.01
CA HIS A 265 14.69 30.32 4.41
C HIS A 265 13.67 31.39 4.83
N SER A 266 12.39 31.07 4.63
CA SER A 266 11.23 31.70 5.29
C SER A 266 10.77 30.95 6.54
N SER A 267 11.24 29.72 6.77
CA SER A 267 10.99 28.96 8.00
C SER A 267 12.15 28.04 8.31
N ASN A 268 12.34 27.75 9.60
CA ASN A 268 13.29 26.73 10.03
C ASN A 268 12.81 26.14 11.35
N LEU A 269 12.14 24.98 11.30
CA LEU A 269 11.64 24.30 12.51
C LEU A 269 12.73 23.48 13.22
N ASN A 270 13.90 23.37 12.61
CA ASN A 270 15.06 22.64 13.11
C ASN A 270 16.17 23.57 13.64
N GLY A 271 15.94 24.88 13.67
CA GLY A 271 16.86 25.88 14.23
C GLY A 271 17.04 25.76 15.75
N LEU A 272 17.78 26.73 16.31
CA LEU A 272 18.04 26.81 17.74
C LEU A 272 16.74 26.93 18.53
N TYR A 273 16.62 26.18 19.62
CA TYR A 273 15.49 26.28 20.53
C TYR A 273 15.68 27.46 21.47
N LEU A 274 15.32 28.67 21.03
CA LEU A 274 15.57 29.92 21.76
C LEU A 274 14.40 30.36 22.63
N ARG A 275 13.17 29.95 22.27
CA ARG A 275 11.88 30.26 22.91
C ARG A 275 11.61 31.76 23.09
N GLY A 276 10.62 32.26 22.36
CA GLY A 276 10.18 33.65 22.42
C GLY A 276 11.15 34.60 21.72
N ILE A 277 11.06 35.88 22.07
CA ILE A 277 11.82 36.96 21.44
C ILE A 277 13.32 36.80 21.74
N HIS A 278 14.15 36.96 20.72
CA HIS A 278 15.60 36.87 20.84
C HIS A 278 16.34 37.80 19.87
N GLU A 279 17.61 38.10 20.17
CA GLU A 279 18.46 38.97 19.33
C GLU A 279 19.11 38.22 18.14
N ARG A 280 18.99 36.89 18.09
CA ARG A 280 19.62 36.03 17.06
C ARG A 280 18.74 35.87 15.83
N HIS A 281 18.64 36.92 15.01
CA HIS A 281 17.80 36.97 13.81
C HIS A 281 17.82 35.67 13.00
N SER A 282 16.64 35.09 12.75
CA SER A 282 16.40 33.88 11.94
C SER A 282 17.05 32.57 12.42
N LYS A 283 17.74 32.55 13.57
CA LYS A 283 18.40 31.33 14.08
C LYS A 283 17.49 30.44 14.92
N GLY A 284 16.34 30.94 15.36
CA GLY A 284 15.39 30.21 16.20
C GLY A 284 14.54 29.20 15.42
N VAL A 285 13.83 28.32 16.15
CA VAL A 285 12.67 27.59 15.62
C VAL A 285 11.60 28.61 15.24
N HIS A 286 11.33 28.84 13.96
CA HIS A 286 10.40 29.91 13.55
C HIS A 286 9.63 29.61 12.25
N TRP A 287 8.53 30.33 12.09
CA TRP A 287 7.64 30.34 10.93
C TRP A 287 7.29 31.79 10.60
N TYR A 288 7.85 32.33 9.51
CA TYR A 288 7.87 33.77 9.25
C TYR A 288 6.48 34.41 9.23
N THR A 289 5.52 33.82 8.54
CA THR A 289 4.17 34.38 8.43
C THR A 289 3.36 34.34 9.74
N PHE A 290 3.86 33.66 10.78
CA PHE A 290 3.24 33.61 12.10
C PHE A 290 3.90 34.55 13.10
N LYS A 291 5.23 34.46 13.28
CA LYS A 291 5.99 35.18 14.34
C LYS A 291 7.27 35.85 13.85
N ASP A 292 7.38 36.14 12.54
CA ASP A 292 8.57 36.72 11.90
C ASP A 292 9.88 35.93 12.19
N HIS A 293 11.04 36.58 12.12
CA HIS A 293 12.37 35.97 12.29
C HIS A 293 12.99 36.17 13.69
N ASN A 294 12.38 36.97 14.55
CA ASN A 294 12.93 37.37 15.85
C ASN A 294 12.23 36.71 17.04
N GLU A 295 11.16 35.95 16.80
CA GLU A 295 10.47 35.18 17.84
C GLU A 295 10.52 33.67 17.53
N SER A 296 11.13 32.93 18.44
CA SER A 296 11.20 31.46 18.36
C SER A 296 9.96 30.82 18.97
N LEU A 297 9.39 29.83 18.28
CA LEU A 297 8.21 29.09 18.72
C LEU A 297 8.51 28.22 19.96
N ASP A 298 7.48 28.01 20.77
CA ASP A 298 7.54 27.17 21.98
C ASP A 298 7.36 25.69 21.66
N THR A 299 6.43 25.34 20.77
CA THR A 299 6.28 23.96 20.30
C THR A 299 5.98 23.90 18.81
N THR A 300 6.50 22.88 18.15
CA THR A 300 6.17 22.58 16.76
C THR A 300 6.01 21.09 16.56
N GLU A 301 5.05 20.69 15.73
CA GLU A 301 4.94 19.31 15.25
C GLU A 301 4.74 19.30 13.74
N MET A 302 5.45 18.39 13.05
CA MET A 302 5.19 18.04 11.66
C MET A 302 4.58 16.64 11.63
N LYS A 303 3.45 16.49 10.95
CA LYS A 303 2.74 15.20 10.87
C LYS A 303 2.14 14.98 9.48
N ILE A 304 2.15 13.74 9.00
CA ILE A 304 1.68 13.38 7.66
C ILE A 304 0.51 12.41 7.72
N ARG A 305 -0.37 12.47 6.73
CA ARG A 305 -1.53 11.57 6.59
C ARG A 305 -1.85 11.39 5.10
N PRO A 306 -2.33 10.21 4.66
CA PRO A 306 -2.71 10.01 3.27
C PRO A 306 -3.71 11.08 2.79
N LYS A 307 -3.49 11.65 1.60
CA LYS A 307 -4.29 12.73 1.02
C LYS A 307 -5.77 12.36 0.89
N ASN A 308 -6.03 11.12 0.47
CA ASN A 308 -7.38 10.59 0.29
C ASN A 308 -8.05 10.13 1.60
N PHE A 309 -7.54 10.56 2.76
CA PHE A 309 -8.17 10.28 4.05
C PHE A 309 -9.59 10.82 4.07
N ARG A 310 -10.56 9.91 4.00
CA ARG A 310 -11.97 10.23 4.23
C ARG A 310 -12.21 10.07 5.71
N LYS A 311 -12.54 11.16 6.39
CA LYS A 311 -13.11 11.11 7.73
C LYS A 311 -14.31 10.17 7.66
N THR A 312 -14.21 8.98 8.25
CA THR A 312 -15.36 8.13 8.43
C THR A 312 -16.25 8.85 9.44
N GLN A 313 -17.08 9.76 8.93
CA GLN A 313 -18.25 10.23 9.66
C GLN A 313 -19.12 8.99 9.81
N ILE A 314 -18.93 8.29 10.93
CA ILE A 314 -20.01 7.54 11.53
C ILE A 314 -21.00 8.62 11.99
N LEU A 315 -21.76 9.17 11.04
CA LEU A 315 -23.02 9.83 11.32
C LEU A 315 -23.95 8.70 11.75
N ILE A 316 -23.90 8.34 13.04
CA ILE A 316 -25.11 7.87 13.71
C ILE A 316 -25.95 9.13 13.91
N GLU A 317 -26.46 9.70 12.82
CA GLU A 317 -27.72 10.39 12.91
C GLU A 317 -28.73 9.30 13.24
N THR A 318 -29.14 9.24 14.51
CA THR A 318 -30.34 8.52 14.89
C THR A 318 -31.51 9.41 14.52
N PRO A 319 -32.30 9.13 13.46
CA PRO A 319 -33.56 9.82 13.32
C PRO A 319 -34.51 9.08 14.27
N GLN A 320 -34.75 9.66 15.45
CA GLN A 320 -35.78 9.20 16.40
C GLN A 320 -37.21 9.22 15.83
N LYS A 321 -37.41 9.43 14.52
CA LYS A 321 -38.71 9.65 13.92
C LYS A 321 -38.80 8.97 12.56
N ASN A 322 -38.97 7.63 12.56
CA ASN A 322 -39.80 6.88 11.61
C ASN A 322 -39.60 5.34 11.70
N ARG A 323 -39.97 4.74 12.84
CA ARG A 323 -40.04 3.26 12.98
C ARG A 323 -41.04 2.61 12.00
N LYS A 324 -42.05 3.33 11.50
CA LYS A 324 -43.07 2.81 10.56
C LYS A 324 -42.61 2.72 9.10
N ASN A 325 -41.63 3.53 8.67
CA ASN A 325 -41.14 3.51 7.28
C ASN A 325 -40.02 2.49 7.05
N ILE A 326 -39.26 2.15 8.10
CA ILE A 326 -38.24 1.09 8.06
C ILE A 326 -38.88 -0.28 7.82
N LEU A 327 -40.03 -0.57 8.44
CA LEU A 327 -40.78 -1.81 8.19
C LEU A 327 -41.29 -1.91 6.74
N ARG A 328 -41.73 -0.81 6.12
CA ARG A 328 -42.12 -0.78 4.70
C ARG A 328 -40.93 -0.93 3.76
N PHE A 329 -39.78 -0.35 4.10
CA PHE A 329 -38.56 -0.47 3.30
C PHE A 329 -37.95 -1.88 3.36
N ILE A 330 -37.99 -2.52 4.54
CA ILE A 330 -37.58 -3.91 4.75
C ILE A 330 -38.50 -4.89 3.99
N MET A 331 -39.82 -4.61 3.94
CA MET A 331 -40.75 -5.45 3.19
C MET A 331 -40.64 -5.30 1.66
N ASN A 332 -40.09 -4.20 1.15
CA ASN A 332 -40.01 -3.94 -0.29
C ASN A 332 -38.64 -4.26 -0.94
N ASN A 333 -37.61 -4.66 -0.18
CA ASN A 333 -36.29 -5.02 -0.70
C ASN A 333 -35.86 -6.45 -0.33
N SER A 334 -36.78 -7.41 -0.44
CA SER A 334 -36.53 -8.81 -0.11
C SER A 334 -35.94 -9.60 -1.28
N HIS A 335 -34.62 -9.73 -1.35
CA HIS A 335 -33.99 -10.83 -2.10
C HIS A 335 -33.68 -12.00 -1.15
N ASN A 336 -34.56 -13.01 -1.23
CA ASN A 336 -34.45 -14.45 -0.98
C ASN A 336 -33.75 -15.07 0.25
N SER A 337 -33.07 -14.35 1.15
CA SER A 337 -32.46 -14.97 2.35
C SER A 337 -33.24 -14.67 3.64
N PHE A 338 -33.96 -13.55 3.69
CA PHE A 338 -34.73 -13.14 4.88
C PHE A 338 -36.11 -13.77 4.98
N LEU A 339 -36.70 -14.19 3.85
CA LEU A 339 -38.04 -14.81 3.83
C LEU A 339 -38.02 -16.17 4.54
N LEU A 340 -36.94 -16.95 4.37
CA LEU A 340 -36.78 -18.26 4.99
C LEU A 340 -36.57 -18.14 6.51
N ILE A 341 -35.77 -17.16 6.94
CA ILE A 341 -35.57 -16.84 8.37
C ILE A 341 -36.88 -16.35 8.98
N SER A 342 -37.64 -15.50 8.27
CA SER A 342 -38.94 -15.00 8.72
C SER A 342 -39.99 -16.11 8.78
N LEU A 343 -39.99 -17.06 7.84
CA LEU A 343 -40.87 -18.24 7.82
C LEU A 343 -40.52 -19.25 8.92
N ILE A 344 -39.23 -19.48 9.20
CA ILE A 344 -38.79 -20.35 10.30
C ILE A 344 -39.10 -19.72 11.64
N ILE A 345 -38.88 -18.41 11.80
CA ILE A 345 -39.29 -17.64 12.97
C ILE A 345 -40.82 -17.71 13.10
N LEU A 346 -41.61 -17.50 12.06
CA LEU A 346 -43.08 -17.64 12.11
C LEU A 346 -43.57 -19.07 12.40
N GLN A 347 -42.88 -20.11 11.93
CA GLN A 347 -43.22 -21.52 12.23
C GLN A 347 -42.84 -21.93 13.66
N VAL A 348 -41.76 -21.36 14.21
CA VAL A 348 -41.36 -21.53 15.61
C VAL A 348 -42.27 -20.71 16.53
N PHE A 349 -42.57 -19.44 16.19
CA PHE A 349 -43.51 -18.58 16.90
C PHE A 349 -44.94 -19.14 16.86
N GLY A 350 -45.39 -19.69 15.72
CA GLY A 350 -46.70 -20.32 15.57
C GLY A 350 -46.88 -21.60 16.38
N LYS A 351 -45.79 -22.28 16.76
CA LYS A 351 -45.82 -23.39 17.73
C LYS A 351 -45.66 -22.93 19.18
N VAL A 352 -45.08 -21.75 19.42
CA VAL A 352 -44.95 -21.16 20.76
C VAL A 352 -46.24 -20.46 21.21
N THR A 353 -47.11 -20.04 20.28
CA THR A 353 -48.41 -19.41 20.60
C THR A 353 -49.52 -20.36 21.06
N PHE A 354 -49.23 -21.64 21.35
CA PHE A 354 -50.23 -22.54 21.95
C PHE A 354 -50.07 -22.76 23.46
N CYS A 355 -49.11 -22.11 24.13
CA CYS A 355 -48.87 -22.38 25.56
C CYS A 355 -48.95 -21.18 26.52
N CYS A 356 -49.02 -19.92 26.08
CA CYS A 356 -49.12 -18.80 27.03
C CYS A 356 -49.93 -17.64 26.45
N ASP A 357 -51.14 -17.47 26.95
CA ASP A 357 -51.88 -16.21 26.91
C ASP A 357 -51.17 -15.22 27.85
N HIS A 358 -50.55 -14.17 27.32
CA HIS A 358 -50.23 -12.88 28.00
C HIS A 358 -49.26 -12.05 27.15
N SER A 359 -49.76 -10.91 26.64
CA SER A 359 -49.12 -10.04 25.65
C SER A 359 -47.92 -9.22 26.14
N GLU A 360 -47.63 -9.15 27.44
CA GLU A 360 -46.59 -8.23 27.97
C GLU A 360 -45.16 -8.80 27.99
N ARG A 361 -44.96 -10.12 27.90
CA ARG A 361 -43.60 -10.71 27.85
C ARG A 361 -42.99 -10.76 26.44
N SER A 362 -43.81 -10.65 25.40
CA SER A 362 -43.36 -10.67 24.00
C SER A 362 -42.44 -9.49 23.64
N ILE A 363 -42.67 -8.32 24.24
CA ILE A 363 -41.86 -7.11 24.06
C ILE A 363 -40.48 -7.27 24.73
N SER A 364 -40.45 -7.86 25.93
CA SER A 364 -39.20 -8.20 26.64
C SER A 364 -38.32 -9.15 25.83
N PHE A 365 -38.91 -10.17 25.18
CA PHE A 365 -38.15 -11.07 24.31
C PHE A 365 -37.63 -10.38 23.06
N LEU A 366 -38.39 -9.44 22.48
CA LEU A 366 -37.96 -8.67 21.32
C LEU A 366 -36.82 -7.70 21.68
N ASP A 367 -36.89 -7.03 22.82
CA ASP A 367 -35.84 -6.13 23.31
C ASP A 367 -34.58 -6.90 23.70
N VAL A 368 -34.71 -8.08 24.32
CA VAL A 368 -33.58 -8.99 24.60
C VAL A 368 -32.98 -9.52 23.30
N ALA A 369 -33.79 -9.87 22.30
CA ALA A 369 -33.29 -10.31 20.99
C ALA A 369 -32.57 -9.16 20.26
N VAL A 370 -33.10 -7.93 20.31
CA VAL A 370 -32.45 -6.74 19.73
C VAL A 370 -31.16 -6.41 20.46
N ASP A 371 -31.12 -6.45 21.79
CA ASP A 371 -29.92 -6.23 22.60
C ASP A 371 -28.87 -7.33 22.36
N MET A 372 -29.29 -8.60 22.27
CA MET A 372 -28.42 -9.73 21.94
C MET A 372 -27.87 -9.64 20.51
N ILE A 373 -28.67 -9.24 19.53
CA ILE A 373 -28.22 -8.99 18.15
C ILE A 373 -27.26 -7.80 18.10
N THR A 374 -27.51 -6.75 18.89
CA THR A 374 -26.65 -5.56 18.95
C THR A 374 -25.32 -5.87 19.64
N LYS A 375 -25.32 -6.64 20.73
CA LYS A 375 -24.11 -7.14 21.41
C LYS A 375 -23.37 -8.21 20.60
N ALA A 376 -24.09 -9.03 19.83
CA ALA A 376 -23.48 -9.97 18.88
C ALA A 376 -22.83 -9.23 17.70
N LYS A 377 -23.40 -8.13 17.21
CA LYS A 377 -22.76 -7.27 16.19
C LYS A 377 -21.46 -6.62 16.68
N ILE A 378 -21.33 -6.36 17.99
CA ILE A 378 -20.11 -5.80 18.60
C ILE A 378 -19.04 -6.89 18.81
N ASN A 379 -19.43 -8.15 18.98
CA ASN A 379 -18.54 -9.27 19.33
C ASN A 379 -18.33 -10.32 18.23
N LEU A 380 -19.08 -10.25 17.12
CA LEU A 380 -18.79 -11.01 15.91
C LEU A 380 -17.67 -10.27 15.19
N PRO A 381 -16.47 -10.85 15.02
CA PRO A 381 -15.55 -10.34 14.02
C PRO A 381 -16.28 -10.50 12.69
N THR A 382 -16.78 -9.39 12.14
CA THR A 382 -16.95 -9.31 10.70
C THR A 382 -15.56 -9.57 10.17
N CYS A 383 -15.27 -10.76 9.65
CA CYS A 383 -14.15 -10.91 8.73
C CYS A 383 -14.41 -9.81 7.69
N PRO A 384 -13.57 -8.75 7.62
CA PRO A 384 -13.71 -7.82 6.54
C PRO A 384 -13.57 -8.70 5.30
N ASP A 385 -14.59 -8.71 4.45
CA ASP A 385 -14.45 -9.17 3.07
C ASP A 385 -13.59 -8.14 2.35
N LYS A 386 -12.33 -8.04 2.79
CA LYS A 386 -11.24 -7.39 2.12
C LYS A 386 -10.28 -8.53 1.88
N THR A 387 -10.54 -9.29 0.82
CA THR A 387 -9.48 -10.00 0.11
C THR A 387 -8.28 -9.07 0.07
N LEU A 388 -7.17 -9.49 0.68
CA LEU A 388 -5.96 -8.69 0.69
C LEU A 388 -5.63 -8.40 -0.78
N LYS A 389 -5.57 -7.12 -1.14
CA LYS A 389 -5.25 -6.71 -2.51
C LYS A 389 -3.74 -6.92 -2.71
N PRO A 390 -3.31 -7.91 -3.50
CA PRO A 390 -1.89 -8.21 -3.68
C PRO A 390 -1.21 -7.04 -4.38
N VAL A 391 0.00 -6.68 -3.93
CA VAL A 391 0.76 -5.55 -4.52
C VAL A 391 1.67 -5.95 -5.67
N ASP A 392 1.88 -7.25 -5.87
CA ASP A 392 2.71 -7.87 -6.90
C ASP A 392 2.33 -9.36 -7.09
N CYS A 393 2.95 -10.02 -8.07
CA CYS A 393 2.70 -11.45 -8.33
C CYS A 393 3.22 -12.39 -7.22
N GLU A 394 4.11 -11.92 -6.36
CA GLU A 394 4.59 -12.70 -5.22
C GLU A 394 3.47 -12.84 -4.18
N GLU A 395 2.76 -11.75 -3.87
CA GLU A 395 1.59 -11.79 -2.99
C GLU A 395 0.39 -12.53 -3.61
N VAL A 396 0.26 -12.50 -4.94
CA VAL A 396 -0.71 -13.36 -5.67
C VAL A 396 -0.39 -14.84 -5.42
N LEU A 397 0.87 -15.24 -5.59
CA LEU A 397 1.33 -16.61 -5.32
C LEU A 397 1.13 -17.00 -3.86
N GLN A 398 1.49 -16.13 -2.91
CA GLN A 398 1.26 -16.36 -1.48
C GLN A 398 -0.21 -16.53 -1.10
N SER A 399 -1.11 -15.92 -1.89
CA SER A 399 -2.56 -16.05 -1.75
C SER A 399 -3.11 -17.38 -2.28
N GLY A 400 -2.24 -18.24 -2.84
CA GLY A 400 -2.58 -19.59 -3.31
C GLY A 400 -2.93 -19.67 -4.80
N HIS A 401 -2.68 -18.61 -5.55
CA HIS A 401 -2.85 -18.58 -7.00
C HIS A 401 -1.54 -19.00 -7.68
N ASN A 402 -1.47 -20.27 -8.10
CA ASN A 402 -0.24 -20.90 -8.57
C ASN A 402 -0.21 -21.14 -10.09
N GLU A 403 -1.16 -20.60 -10.84
CA GLU A 403 -1.24 -20.73 -12.30
C GLU A 403 -0.77 -19.43 -12.95
N SER A 404 0.11 -19.54 -13.95
CA SER A 404 0.55 -18.38 -14.73
C SER A 404 -0.63 -17.76 -15.48
N GLY A 405 -0.65 -16.43 -15.58
CA GLY A 405 -1.74 -15.73 -16.26
C GLY A 405 -1.86 -14.28 -15.83
N VAL A 406 -2.94 -13.63 -16.27
CA VAL A 406 -3.21 -12.23 -15.95
C VAL A 406 -3.88 -12.11 -14.59
N TYR A 407 -3.30 -11.28 -13.73
CA TYR A 407 -3.84 -10.93 -12.42
C TYR A 407 -3.86 -9.43 -12.21
N THR A 408 -4.86 -8.96 -11.48
CA THR A 408 -4.92 -7.57 -11.02
C THR A 408 -4.13 -7.42 -9.72
N ILE A 409 -3.25 -6.42 -9.68
CA ILE A 409 -2.47 -6.04 -8.49
C ILE A 409 -2.69 -4.57 -8.12
N TRP A 410 -2.38 -4.21 -6.87
CA TRP A 410 -2.52 -2.87 -6.31
C TRP A 410 -1.21 -2.37 -5.72
N PRO A 411 -0.21 -2.01 -6.55
CA PRO A 411 1.06 -1.51 -6.05
C PRO A 411 0.85 -0.24 -5.21
N ARG A 412 1.73 -0.01 -4.24
CA ARG A 412 1.64 1.13 -3.32
C ARG A 412 2.65 2.19 -3.78
N SER A 413 2.19 3.20 -4.51
CA SER A 413 3.05 4.32 -4.89
C SER A 413 2.28 5.63 -5.06
N ARG A 414 2.97 6.74 -4.76
CA ARG A 414 2.47 8.10 -5.01
C ARG A 414 2.17 8.39 -6.49
N VAL A 415 2.84 7.70 -7.42
CA VAL A 415 2.74 7.97 -8.87
C VAL A 415 1.47 7.39 -9.48
N ILE A 416 0.98 6.29 -8.93
CA ILE A 416 -0.17 5.55 -9.47
C ILE A 416 -1.49 5.83 -8.74
N ASP A 417 -1.49 6.63 -7.66
CA ASP A 417 -2.69 7.13 -6.96
C ASP A 417 -3.77 6.06 -6.68
N ASP A 418 -3.37 4.98 -6.00
CA ASP A 418 -4.22 3.83 -5.64
C ASP A 418 -4.88 3.10 -6.84
N LYS A 419 -4.41 3.33 -8.08
CA LYS A 419 -4.85 2.58 -9.26
C LYS A 419 -4.35 1.13 -9.20
N HIS A 420 -5.19 0.24 -9.71
CA HIS A 420 -4.80 -1.14 -9.97
C HIS A 420 -4.22 -1.25 -11.38
N ILE A 421 -3.39 -2.27 -11.57
CA ILE A 421 -2.84 -2.62 -12.87
C ILE A 421 -3.00 -4.13 -13.08
N ASP A 422 -3.29 -4.51 -14.32
CA ASP A 422 -3.31 -5.91 -14.73
C ASP A 422 -1.90 -6.28 -15.20
N VAL A 423 -1.38 -7.39 -14.69
CA VAL A 423 -0.03 -7.88 -14.99
C VAL A 423 -0.08 -9.36 -15.33
N PHE A 424 0.85 -9.80 -16.17
CA PHE A 424 1.09 -11.23 -16.34
C PHE A 424 2.00 -11.72 -15.21
N CYS A 425 1.49 -12.67 -14.42
CA CYS A 425 2.26 -13.36 -13.40
C CYS A 425 2.77 -14.69 -13.97
N ASP A 426 4.09 -14.86 -13.95
CA ASP A 426 4.73 -16.14 -14.20
C ASP A 426 4.89 -16.87 -12.87
N MET A 427 4.11 -17.95 -12.72
CA MET A 427 4.04 -18.78 -11.51
C MET A 427 4.84 -20.08 -11.63
N GLU A 428 5.61 -20.24 -12.71
CA GLU A 428 6.29 -21.48 -13.05
C GLU A 428 7.82 -21.34 -13.00
N THR A 429 8.36 -20.26 -13.55
CA THR A 429 9.81 -20.04 -13.65
C THR A 429 10.42 -19.86 -12.27
N ASP A 430 11.41 -20.68 -11.93
CA ASP A 430 12.18 -20.55 -10.68
C ASP A 430 11.29 -20.39 -9.43
N GLU A 431 10.29 -21.27 -9.28
CA GLU A 431 9.28 -21.25 -8.20
C GLU A 431 8.19 -20.16 -8.30
N GLY A 432 8.17 -19.37 -9.38
CA GLY A 432 7.11 -18.43 -9.68
C GLY A 432 7.18 -17.11 -8.91
N GLY A 433 6.05 -16.39 -8.87
CA GLY A 433 5.93 -15.09 -8.20
C GLY A 433 6.54 -13.93 -9.01
N TRP A 434 6.79 -14.15 -10.30
CA TRP A 434 7.39 -13.15 -11.18
C TRP A 434 6.32 -12.26 -11.80
N THR A 435 6.54 -10.95 -11.72
CA THR A 435 5.73 -9.95 -12.44
C THR A 435 6.43 -9.63 -13.75
N VAL A 436 5.82 -9.97 -14.88
CA VAL A 436 6.38 -9.66 -16.20
C VAL A 436 6.17 -8.18 -16.52
N ILE A 437 7.24 -7.47 -16.86
CA ILE A 437 7.23 -6.03 -17.15
C ILE A 437 7.44 -5.71 -18.64
N GLN A 438 7.95 -6.68 -19.41
CA GLN A 438 8.13 -6.58 -20.85
C GLN A 438 8.06 -7.98 -21.47
N ARG A 439 7.47 -8.08 -22.66
CA ARG A 439 7.53 -9.28 -23.51
C ARG A 439 7.71 -8.90 -24.97
N ARG A 440 8.53 -9.69 -25.69
CA ARG A 440 8.65 -9.71 -27.16
C ARG A 440 8.47 -11.14 -27.67
N GLY A 441 7.70 -11.29 -28.74
CA GLY A 441 7.54 -12.54 -29.46
C GLY A 441 6.85 -12.34 -30.81
N ASN A 442 6.53 -13.43 -31.48
CA ASN A 442 5.91 -13.38 -32.80
C ASN A 442 4.38 -13.33 -32.69
N PHE A 443 3.83 -12.14 -32.44
CA PHE A 443 2.39 -11.89 -32.32
C PHE A 443 1.82 -11.09 -33.50
N ASN A 444 2.46 -11.18 -34.68
CA ASN A 444 2.07 -10.45 -35.91
C ASN A 444 1.99 -8.92 -35.75
N ARG A 445 2.75 -8.33 -34.82
CA ARG A 445 2.89 -6.88 -34.67
C ARG A 445 3.85 -6.31 -35.74
N PRO A 446 3.72 -5.02 -36.11
CA PRO A 446 4.73 -4.36 -36.94
C PRO A 446 6.13 -4.47 -36.33
N GLN A 447 7.15 -4.59 -37.17
CA GLN A 447 8.53 -4.73 -36.73
C GLN A 447 8.98 -3.58 -35.81
N ASP A 448 8.48 -2.37 -36.07
CA ASP A 448 8.77 -1.14 -35.32
C ASP A 448 7.74 -0.86 -34.21
N TYR A 449 6.97 -1.85 -33.78
CA TYR A 449 5.90 -1.67 -32.78
C TYR A 449 6.40 -1.01 -31.48
N PHE A 450 7.64 -1.30 -31.06
CA PHE A 450 8.27 -0.72 -29.85
C PHE A 450 8.92 0.66 -30.10
N PHE A 451 8.95 1.18 -31.33
CA PHE A 451 9.51 2.50 -31.63
C PHE A 451 8.54 3.64 -31.26
N LYS A 452 8.22 3.73 -29.96
CA LYS A 452 7.22 4.64 -29.39
C LYS A 452 7.86 5.85 -28.70
N ASP A 453 7.02 6.82 -28.38
CA ASP A 453 7.39 8.07 -27.72
C ASP A 453 7.51 7.92 -26.19
N TRP A 454 7.97 8.97 -25.51
CA TRP A 454 8.14 9.02 -24.06
C TRP A 454 6.84 8.70 -23.33
N ASN A 455 5.73 9.30 -23.77
CA ASN A 455 4.44 9.13 -23.11
C ASN A 455 3.93 7.69 -23.20
N SER A 456 4.20 6.99 -24.30
CA SER A 456 3.88 5.56 -24.45
C SER A 456 4.70 4.71 -23.48
N TYR A 457 6.01 4.95 -23.39
CA TYR A 457 6.88 4.22 -22.45
C TYR A 457 6.58 4.55 -20.99
N LYS A 458 6.17 5.77 -20.69
CA LYS A 458 5.72 6.22 -19.38
C LYS A 458 4.48 5.45 -18.90
N ASN A 459 3.43 5.42 -19.73
CA ASN A 459 2.12 4.86 -19.36
C ASN A 459 2.02 3.34 -19.58
N GLY A 460 2.84 2.78 -20.47
CA GLY A 460 2.74 1.40 -20.92
C GLY A 460 1.93 1.25 -22.21
N PHE A 461 2.14 0.14 -22.89
CA PHE A 461 1.47 -0.21 -24.15
C PHE A 461 1.54 -1.71 -24.43
N GLY A 462 0.65 -2.19 -25.29
CA GLY A 462 0.61 -3.60 -25.69
C GLY A 462 -0.43 -4.40 -24.94
N ASP A 463 -0.33 -5.71 -25.06
CA ASP A 463 -1.18 -6.68 -24.37
C ASP A 463 -0.31 -7.54 -23.46
N VAL A 464 -0.69 -7.65 -22.19
CA VAL A 464 0.07 -8.42 -21.18
C VAL A 464 0.14 -9.91 -21.49
N GLU A 465 -0.67 -10.43 -22.41
CA GLU A 465 -0.59 -11.81 -22.93
C GLU A 465 0.25 -11.92 -24.22
N GLU A 466 0.61 -10.81 -24.86
CA GLU A 466 1.41 -10.74 -26.09
C GLU A 466 2.66 -9.85 -25.90
N ASP A 467 2.99 -9.04 -26.90
CA ASP A 467 4.02 -8.00 -26.87
C ASP A 467 3.56 -6.78 -26.06
N PHE A 468 4.31 -6.42 -25.01
CA PHE A 468 4.00 -5.23 -24.21
C PHE A 468 5.20 -4.63 -23.48
N TRP A 469 5.00 -3.39 -23.05
CA TRP A 469 5.79 -2.69 -22.05
C TRP A 469 4.85 -2.23 -20.92
N LEU A 470 5.14 -2.59 -19.68
CA LEU A 470 4.23 -2.33 -18.55
C LEU A 470 4.04 -0.83 -18.26
N GLY A 471 5.02 0.00 -18.60
CA GLY A 471 5.01 1.44 -18.32
C GLY A 471 6.01 1.82 -17.22
N ASN A 472 6.80 2.85 -17.45
CA ASN A 472 7.85 3.29 -16.53
C ASN A 472 7.29 3.73 -15.18
N ASP A 473 6.12 4.38 -15.14
CA ASP A 473 5.47 4.76 -13.88
C ASP A 473 5.07 3.52 -13.05
N ASN A 474 4.62 2.45 -13.72
CA ASN A 474 4.26 1.19 -13.07
C ASN A 474 5.50 0.43 -12.59
N ILE A 475 6.57 0.39 -13.40
CA ILE A 475 7.85 -0.23 -13.02
C ILE A 475 8.48 0.52 -11.84
N PHE A 476 8.43 1.86 -11.83
CA PHE A 476 8.86 2.67 -10.70
C PHE A 476 8.07 2.29 -9.43
N ALA A 477 6.74 2.23 -9.51
CA ALA A 477 5.89 1.87 -8.38
C ALA A 477 6.24 0.48 -7.80
N LEU A 478 6.41 -0.52 -8.66
CA LEU A 478 6.70 -1.90 -8.27
C LEU A 478 8.11 -2.07 -7.68
N THR A 479 9.09 -1.33 -8.19
CA THR A 479 10.49 -1.47 -7.76
C THR A 479 10.87 -0.59 -6.58
N ASN A 480 10.06 0.43 -6.27
CA ASN A 480 10.28 1.30 -5.11
C ASN A 480 9.50 0.87 -3.87
N GLN A 481 8.45 0.04 -4.00
CA GLN A 481 7.73 -0.51 -2.84
C GLN A 481 8.56 -1.54 -2.04
N ARG A 482 9.44 -2.30 -2.71
CA ARG A 482 10.37 -3.30 -2.13
C ARG A 482 11.56 -3.50 -3.07
N LEU A 483 12.68 -4.00 -2.56
CA LEU A 483 13.78 -4.44 -3.42
C LEU A 483 13.33 -5.62 -4.28
N ASN A 484 13.60 -5.54 -5.58
CA ASN A 484 13.27 -6.59 -6.55
C ASN A 484 14.54 -7.08 -7.25
N SER A 485 14.59 -8.35 -7.59
CA SER A 485 15.52 -8.91 -8.57
C SER A 485 14.94 -8.74 -9.98
N LEU A 486 15.81 -8.66 -10.98
CA LEU A 486 15.46 -8.54 -12.40
C LEU A 486 15.94 -9.76 -13.17
N ARG A 487 15.03 -10.41 -13.89
CA ARG A 487 15.33 -11.56 -14.72
C ARG A 487 14.98 -11.27 -16.18
N PHE A 488 15.89 -11.61 -17.07
CA PHE A 488 15.68 -11.70 -18.50
C PHE A 488 15.63 -13.16 -18.90
N ASP A 489 14.55 -13.59 -19.54
CA ASP A 489 14.47 -14.88 -20.22
C ASP A 489 14.54 -14.64 -21.74
N LEU A 490 15.52 -15.26 -22.39
CA LEU A 490 15.90 -14.98 -23.78
C LEU A 490 15.85 -16.27 -24.61
N GLN A 491 15.32 -16.18 -25.82
CA GLN A 491 15.33 -17.28 -26.78
C GLN A 491 15.78 -16.80 -28.17
N SER A 492 16.68 -17.54 -28.80
CA SER A 492 17.08 -17.33 -30.19
C SER A 492 16.24 -18.16 -31.16
N VAL A 493 16.35 -17.86 -32.46
CA VAL A 493 15.53 -18.48 -33.52
C VAL A 493 15.83 -19.98 -33.70
N ASP A 494 17.06 -20.39 -33.39
CA ASP A 494 17.49 -21.81 -33.34
C ASP A 494 16.90 -22.59 -32.16
N GLY A 495 16.19 -21.92 -31.24
CA GLY A 495 15.51 -22.49 -30.10
C GLY A 495 16.34 -22.52 -28.81
N GLU A 496 17.62 -22.10 -28.83
CA GLU A 496 18.43 -21.99 -27.62
C GLU A 496 17.81 -20.98 -26.64
N ARG A 497 17.83 -21.31 -25.35
CA ARG A 497 17.31 -20.45 -24.27
C ARG A 497 18.42 -20.12 -23.29
N ARG A 498 18.46 -18.86 -22.85
CA ARG A 498 19.38 -18.36 -21.83
C ARG A 498 18.66 -17.39 -20.91
N TYR A 499 19.25 -17.13 -19.76
CA TYR A 499 18.76 -16.12 -18.83
C TYR A 499 19.87 -15.25 -18.27
N ALA A 500 19.51 -14.03 -17.89
CA ALA A 500 20.32 -13.13 -17.08
C ALA A 500 19.52 -12.74 -15.84
N LEU A 501 20.13 -12.82 -14.67
CA LEU A 501 19.53 -12.47 -13.39
C LEU A 501 20.40 -11.41 -12.72
N TYR A 502 19.75 -10.38 -12.18
CA TYR A 502 20.39 -9.33 -11.40
C TYR A 502 19.75 -9.23 -10.03
N ASP A 503 20.58 -9.15 -8.98
CA ASP A 503 20.15 -9.30 -7.59
C ASP A 503 19.19 -8.20 -7.15
N THR A 504 19.53 -6.94 -7.47
CA THR A 504 18.66 -5.79 -7.20
C THR A 504 18.35 -5.04 -8.49
N PHE A 505 17.15 -4.48 -8.57
CA PHE A 505 16.68 -3.68 -9.69
C PHE A 505 15.63 -2.69 -9.21
N TRP A 506 15.85 -1.43 -9.59
CA TRP A 506 14.87 -0.38 -9.45
C TRP A 506 15.17 0.75 -10.41
N ILE A 507 14.16 1.58 -10.63
CA ILE A 507 14.30 2.80 -11.42
C ILE A 507 13.87 4.00 -10.59
N GLU A 508 14.45 5.16 -10.86
CA GLU A 508 13.97 6.42 -10.31
C GLU A 508 12.65 6.85 -10.99
N ASP A 509 12.07 7.97 -10.55
CA ASP A 509 10.83 8.49 -11.13
C ASP A 509 11.05 9.31 -12.41
N GLU A 510 9.98 9.91 -12.94
CA GLU A 510 10.06 10.72 -14.17
C GLU A 510 10.96 11.96 -14.02
N SER A 511 11.03 12.57 -12.82
CA SER A 511 11.77 13.81 -12.59
C SER A 511 13.28 13.64 -12.81
N THR A 512 13.75 12.41 -12.68
CA THR A 512 15.13 11.97 -12.90
C THR A 512 15.27 11.09 -14.15
N ASN A 513 14.27 11.11 -15.03
CA ASN A 513 14.23 10.37 -16.29
C ASN A 513 14.32 8.84 -16.13
N TYR A 514 13.70 8.28 -15.10
CA TYR A 514 13.63 6.83 -14.87
C TYR A 514 15.01 6.16 -14.83
N THR A 515 15.99 6.78 -14.17
CA THR A 515 17.37 6.29 -14.13
C THR A 515 17.45 4.85 -13.61
N LEU A 516 18.21 3.99 -14.30
CA LEU A 516 18.33 2.56 -13.98
C LEU A 516 19.34 2.28 -12.88
N HIS A 517 18.95 1.45 -11.91
CA HIS A 517 19.83 0.90 -10.89
C HIS A 517 19.70 -0.60 -10.82
N THR A 518 20.83 -1.30 -10.85
CA THR A 518 20.89 -2.75 -10.66
C THR A 518 22.29 -3.20 -10.21
N THR A 519 22.39 -4.37 -9.59
CA THR A 519 23.63 -4.91 -9.01
C THR A 519 23.76 -6.40 -9.25
N GLU A 520 24.99 -6.90 -9.26
CA GLU A 520 25.38 -8.32 -9.29
C GLU A 520 24.72 -9.16 -10.39
N TYR A 521 25.51 -9.65 -11.33
CA TYR A 521 25.02 -10.49 -12.42
C TYR A 521 25.19 -11.98 -12.10
N SER A 522 24.18 -12.77 -12.45
CA SER A 522 24.25 -14.22 -12.58
C SER A 522 23.46 -14.71 -13.80
N GLY A 523 23.72 -15.94 -14.24
CA GLY A 523 23.07 -16.54 -15.41
C GLY A 523 24.03 -16.88 -16.54
N ASP A 524 23.48 -17.37 -17.65
CA ASP A 524 24.23 -17.96 -18.77
C ASP A 524 24.15 -17.14 -20.07
N ALA A 525 23.35 -16.06 -20.11
CA ALA A 525 23.25 -15.16 -21.27
C ALA A 525 24.47 -14.24 -21.47
N GLY A 526 25.38 -14.17 -20.49
CA GLY A 526 26.44 -13.17 -20.45
C GLY A 526 25.90 -11.78 -20.08
N ASP A 527 26.67 -10.99 -19.35
CA ASP A 527 26.22 -9.69 -18.86
C ASP A 527 26.20 -8.63 -19.98
N SER A 528 25.02 -8.10 -20.30
CA SER A 528 24.84 -7.00 -21.26
C SER A 528 24.20 -5.75 -20.62
N ILE A 529 24.20 -5.65 -19.27
CA ILE A 529 23.58 -4.54 -18.52
C ILE A 529 24.62 -3.77 -17.70
N LEU A 530 25.38 -4.41 -16.79
CA LEU A 530 26.17 -3.69 -15.78
C LEU A 530 27.22 -2.77 -16.39
N GLY A 531 27.87 -3.22 -17.46
CA GLY A 531 28.96 -2.47 -18.09
C GLY A 531 28.54 -1.22 -18.87
N HIS A 532 27.25 -1.04 -19.19
CA HIS A 532 26.84 0.03 -20.11
C HIS A 532 25.52 0.73 -19.77
N HIS A 533 24.58 0.08 -19.08
CA HIS A 533 23.23 0.59 -18.87
C HIS A 533 22.96 1.13 -17.46
N ILE A 534 23.80 0.82 -16.47
CA ILE A 534 23.60 1.28 -15.09
C ILE A 534 23.78 2.79 -14.97
N SER A 535 22.99 3.40 -14.09
CA SER A 535 22.97 4.86 -13.86
C SER A 535 22.65 5.68 -15.11
N GLN A 536 22.16 5.04 -16.18
CA GLN A 536 21.74 5.72 -17.39
C GLN A 536 20.27 6.11 -17.30
N LYS A 537 19.94 7.21 -17.95
CA LYS A 537 18.57 7.72 -18.06
C LYS A 537 17.84 6.98 -19.18
N PHE A 538 16.53 6.88 -19.05
CA PHE A 538 15.71 6.34 -20.11
C PHE A 538 15.65 7.33 -21.28
N THR A 539 15.75 6.83 -22.52
CA THR A 539 15.75 7.64 -23.73
C THR A 539 14.75 7.08 -24.74
N THR A 540 14.00 7.97 -25.39
CA THR A 540 13.04 7.64 -26.45
C THR A 540 13.28 8.52 -27.68
N LYS A 541 12.59 8.21 -28.79
CA LYS A 541 12.75 8.93 -30.06
C LYS A 541 12.51 10.44 -29.99
N ASP A 542 11.75 10.89 -28.98
CA ASP A 542 11.31 12.26 -28.75
C ASP A 542 11.91 12.90 -27.49
N ARG A 543 12.71 12.15 -26.71
CA ARG A 543 13.38 12.65 -25.50
C ARG A 543 14.75 12.00 -25.37
N ASP A 544 15.77 12.77 -25.75
CA ASP A 544 17.17 12.36 -25.70
C ASP A 544 17.76 12.62 -24.31
N ASN A 545 18.06 11.56 -23.57
CA ASN A 545 18.72 11.61 -22.27
C ASN A 545 19.99 10.74 -22.22
N ASP A 546 20.46 10.23 -23.37
CA ASP A 546 21.64 9.38 -23.41
C ASP A 546 22.94 10.21 -23.40
N ASN A 547 24.08 9.53 -23.31
CA ASN A 547 25.39 10.22 -23.23
C ASN A 547 26.02 10.42 -24.59
N GLN A 548 25.33 10.10 -25.69
CA GLN A 548 25.88 10.26 -27.02
C GLN A 548 25.75 11.71 -27.48
N LYS A 549 26.86 12.28 -27.96
CA LYS A 549 26.95 13.74 -28.18
C LYS A 549 26.19 14.24 -29.40
N ASP A 550 26.20 13.45 -30.46
CA ASP A 550 25.81 13.91 -31.79
C ASP A 550 24.55 13.23 -32.33
N GLN A 551 24.02 12.23 -31.63
CA GLN A 551 22.93 11.39 -32.10
C GLN A 551 22.12 10.85 -30.93
N ASN A 552 20.80 10.84 -31.06
CA ASN A 552 19.91 10.15 -30.12
C ASN A 552 19.95 8.64 -30.39
N CYS A 553 20.41 7.85 -29.41
CA CYS A 553 20.53 6.40 -29.51
C CYS A 553 19.18 5.72 -29.80
N ALA A 554 18.07 6.21 -29.24
CA ALA A 554 16.74 5.66 -29.51
C ALA A 554 16.31 5.87 -30.97
N LEU A 555 16.68 6.99 -31.60
CA LEU A 555 16.45 7.19 -33.04
C LEU A 555 17.29 6.23 -33.89
N LEU A 556 18.52 5.92 -33.47
CA LEU A 556 19.39 5.02 -34.21
C LEU A 556 18.95 3.55 -34.07
N TYR A 557 18.65 3.10 -32.84
CA TYR A 557 18.40 1.70 -32.48
C TYR A 557 16.94 1.34 -32.21
N LYS A 558 16.03 2.27 -32.49
CA LYS A 558 14.59 2.03 -32.72
C LYS A 558 13.81 1.44 -31.53
N GLY A 559 14.14 1.86 -30.31
CA GLY A 559 13.42 1.49 -29.10
C GLY A 559 13.56 2.54 -28.01
N GLY A 560 12.75 2.43 -26.96
CA GLY A 560 12.99 3.15 -25.70
C GLY A 560 13.81 2.27 -24.75
N TRP A 561 14.95 2.79 -24.28
CA TRP A 561 15.85 2.03 -23.40
C TRP A 561 16.76 2.96 -22.57
N TRP A 562 17.44 2.38 -21.59
CA TRP A 562 18.51 3.04 -20.83
C TRP A 562 19.80 3.08 -21.65
N TYR A 563 19.83 3.91 -22.69
CA TYR A 563 20.98 4.05 -23.58
C TYR A 563 22.13 4.82 -22.92
N ASN A 564 23.36 4.49 -23.31
CA ASN A 564 24.58 5.21 -22.97
C ASN A 564 25.26 5.75 -24.24
N SER A 565 26.18 5.01 -24.86
CA SER A 565 26.80 5.35 -26.15
C SER A 565 27.12 4.09 -26.98
N CYS A 566 26.14 3.30 -27.43
CA CYS A 566 24.72 3.42 -27.15
C CYS A 566 24.18 2.26 -26.31
N HIS A 567 24.43 1.01 -26.69
CA HIS A 567 23.92 -0.15 -25.94
C HIS A 567 24.77 -1.40 -26.10
N TYR A 568 24.71 -2.28 -25.09
CA TYR A 568 25.06 -3.70 -25.18
C TYR A 568 23.81 -4.59 -25.20
N SER A 569 22.65 -4.06 -24.81
CA SER A 569 21.35 -4.72 -24.91
C SER A 569 20.30 -3.78 -25.49
N ASN A 570 19.43 -4.31 -26.35
CA ASN A 570 18.33 -3.55 -26.93
C ASN A 570 17.07 -4.43 -27.05
N PRO A 571 16.51 -4.92 -25.93
CA PRO A 571 15.33 -5.80 -25.97
C PRO A 571 14.09 -5.10 -26.55
N ASN A 572 14.12 -3.77 -26.65
CA ASN A 572 13.05 -2.92 -27.18
C ASN A 572 13.29 -2.48 -28.64
N GLY A 573 14.31 -3.00 -29.32
CA GLY A 573 14.58 -2.69 -30.74
C GLY A 573 13.57 -3.28 -31.72
N LEU A 574 13.89 -3.17 -33.01
CA LEU A 574 13.10 -3.72 -34.11
C LEU A 574 12.98 -5.25 -33.97
N TYR A 575 11.78 -5.77 -34.22
CA TYR A 575 11.55 -7.23 -34.23
C TYR A 575 12.00 -7.86 -35.55
N LEU A 576 13.32 -7.92 -35.77
CA LEU A 576 13.95 -8.37 -37.02
C LEU A 576 14.00 -9.90 -37.18
N ARG A 577 13.94 -10.63 -36.06
CA ARG A 577 13.89 -12.09 -35.97
C ARG A 577 15.03 -12.81 -36.72
N GLY A 578 16.07 -13.19 -35.98
CA GLY A 578 17.23 -13.90 -36.49
C GLY A 578 18.28 -12.96 -37.06
N VAL A 579 19.12 -13.47 -37.96
CA VAL A 579 20.25 -12.73 -38.52
C VAL A 579 19.76 -11.60 -39.43
N HIS A 580 20.34 -10.40 -39.27
CA HIS A 580 19.97 -9.21 -40.04
C HIS A 580 21.20 -8.38 -40.48
N GLU A 581 21.07 -7.68 -41.61
CA GLU A 581 22.17 -6.87 -42.18
C GLU A 581 22.39 -5.53 -41.46
N SER A 582 21.33 -4.94 -40.91
CA SER A 582 21.37 -3.67 -40.16
C SER A 582 22.19 -3.79 -38.88
N TYR A 583 22.74 -2.69 -38.35
CA TYR A 583 23.63 -2.73 -37.19
C TYR A 583 22.89 -2.45 -35.89
N ALA A 584 22.79 -3.45 -35.02
CA ALA A 584 22.39 -3.34 -33.61
C ALA A 584 21.00 -2.70 -33.34
N ASP A 585 20.12 -2.64 -34.33
CA ASP A 585 18.78 -2.05 -34.23
C ASP A 585 17.68 -3.10 -34.00
N GLY A 586 18.06 -4.37 -33.82
CA GLY A 586 17.17 -5.48 -33.50
C GLY A 586 16.94 -5.68 -32.01
N VAL A 587 16.26 -6.78 -31.66
CA VAL A 587 16.16 -7.28 -30.28
C VAL A 587 17.47 -7.94 -29.89
N ASN A 588 18.46 -7.16 -29.45
CA ASN A 588 19.84 -7.64 -29.28
C ASN A 588 20.24 -7.88 -27.82
N TRP A 589 21.09 -8.90 -27.62
CA TRP A 589 21.82 -9.18 -26.38
C TRP A 589 23.29 -9.48 -26.73
N HIS A 590 24.14 -8.46 -26.62
CA HIS A 590 25.48 -8.48 -27.20
C HIS A 590 26.35 -9.63 -26.69
N SER A 591 26.36 -9.86 -25.37
CA SER A 591 27.23 -10.87 -24.75
C SER A 591 26.87 -12.32 -25.12
N TRP A 592 25.74 -12.56 -25.81
CA TRP A 592 25.35 -13.87 -26.32
C TRP A 592 25.39 -13.97 -27.84
N LYS A 593 24.57 -13.18 -28.56
CA LYS A 593 24.41 -13.27 -30.03
C LYS A 593 24.96 -12.06 -30.79
N GLY A 594 25.67 -11.15 -30.10
CA GLY A 594 26.23 -9.94 -30.72
C GLY A 594 25.17 -8.96 -31.21
N TYR A 595 25.51 -8.19 -32.26
CA TYR A 595 24.69 -7.08 -32.79
C TYR A 595 23.96 -7.37 -34.11
N LYS A 596 24.12 -8.58 -34.66
CA LYS A 596 23.63 -8.95 -36.00
C LYS A 596 22.58 -10.06 -35.96
N GLU A 597 22.14 -10.44 -34.77
CA GLU A 597 21.08 -11.42 -34.57
C GLU A 597 20.06 -10.86 -33.58
N SER A 598 18.81 -10.80 -34.02
CA SER A 598 17.66 -10.37 -33.22
C SER A 598 17.00 -11.61 -32.62
N LEU A 599 16.80 -11.59 -31.29
CA LEU A 599 16.20 -12.71 -30.56
C LEU A 599 14.76 -13.00 -31.01
N GLU A 600 14.33 -14.26 -30.87
CA GLU A 600 12.97 -14.73 -31.17
C GLU A 600 12.01 -14.27 -30.08
N THR A 601 12.36 -14.48 -28.80
CA THR A 601 11.56 -14.03 -27.67
C THR A 601 12.43 -13.41 -26.59
N THR A 602 11.87 -12.42 -25.90
CA THR A 602 12.45 -11.88 -24.66
C THR A 602 11.33 -11.64 -23.66
N GLU A 603 11.54 -12.02 -22.41
CA GLU A 603 10.71 -11.58 -21.29
C GLU A 603 11.60 -10.90 -20.25
N ILE A 604 11.14 -9.76 -19.74
CA ILE A 604 11.75 -9.09 -18.59
C ILE A 604 10.75 -9.20 -17.45
N LYS A 605 11.19 -9.74 -16.32
CA LYS A 605 10.34 -9.98 -15.15
C LYS A 605 11.05 -9.64 -13.84
N ILE A 606 10.27 -9.23 -12.85
CA ILE A 606 10.77 -8.82 -11.54
C ILE A 606 10.12 -9.61 -10.41
N ARG A 607 10.85 -9.79 -9.32
CA ARG A 607 10.34 -10.47 -8.11
C ARG A 607 11.04 -9.91 -6.87
N PRO A 608 10.34 -9.76 -5.71
CA PRO A 608 10.98 -9.33 -4.48
C PRO A 608 12.21 -10.17 -4.11
N THR A 609 13.30 -9.53 -3.68
CA THR A 609 14.57 -10.21 -3.36
C THR A 609 14.44 -11.18 -2.17
N HIS A 610 13.63 -10.82 -1.18
CA HIS A 610 13.30 -11.67 -0.04
C HIS A 610 12.07 -12.55 -0.30
N PHE A 611 12.05 -13.23 -1.45
CA PHE A 611 11.04 -14.23 -1.77
C PHE A 611 11.01 -15.31 -0.68
N ARG A 612 9.88 -15.43 0.02
CA ARG A 612 9.69 -16.44 1.07
C ARG A 612 8.63 -17.42 0.60
N LYS A 613 9.06 -18.64 0.29
CA LYS A 613 8.15 -19.76 0.13
C LYS A 613 7.36 -19.97 1.42
N LYS A 614 6.04 -20.13 1.34
CA LYS A 614 5.29 -20.78 2.43
C LYS A 614 5.80 -22.21 2.54
N SER A 615 6.41 -22.56 3.68
CA SER A 615 6.64 -23.95 4.06
C SER A 615 5.28 -24.66 3.99
N VAL A 616 5.16 -25.63 3.08
CA VAL A 616 3.95 -26.44 2.91
C VAL A 616 3.70 -27.28 4.15
#